data_AF-A0A929HUY0-F1
#
_entry.id   AF-A0A929HUY0-F1
#
_cell.length_a   1.000
_cell.length_b   1.000
_cell.length_c   1.000
_cell.angle_alpha   90.00
_cell.angle_beta   90.00
_cell.angle_gamma   90.00
#
_symmetry.space_group_name_H-M   'P 1'
#
loop_
_entity.id
_entity.type
_entity.pdbx_description
1 polymer ?
#
loop_
_entity_poly.entity_id
_entity_poly.type
_entity_poly.pdbx_seq_one_letter_code
_entity_poly.pdbx_strand_id
1 'polypeptide(L)'
;IIYHDGLNSISVFIEDWNEAENLSAGKMFSRSGAMLERINFKGLDAIFCKRGSKRLVRFISEGHKYTVVGEASREGLIEISLDIKRKSMER
;
A
#
# COMPACT_ATOMS: atom_id res chain seq x y z
N ILE A 1 11.54 -4.66 -4.14
CA ILE A 1 12.40 -3.47 -4.40
C ILE A 1 12.51 -2.67 -3.12
N ILE A 2 13.68 -2.13 -2.76
CA ILE A 2 13.89 -1.33 -1.54
C ILE A 2 14.45 0.04 -1.94
N TYR A 3 13.87 1.11 -1.43
CA TYR A 3 14.32 2.50 -1.55
C TYR A 3 14.72 3.01 -0.18
N HIS A 4 15.80 3.80 -0.09
CA HIS A 4 16.20 4.46 1.15
C HIS A 4 16.85 5.81 0.88
N ASP A 5 16.68 6.76 1.80
CA ASP A 5 17.36 8.07 1.79
C ASP A 5 18.53 8.13 2.79
N GLY A 6 18.83 7.01 3.47
CA GLY A 6 19.85 6.91 4.53
C GLY A 6 19.29 7.06 5.95
N LEU A 7 18.06 7.54 6.10
CA LEU A 7 17.34 7.66 7.38
C LEU A 7 16.09 6.79 7.40
N ASN A 8 15.35 6.78 6.29
CA ASN A 8 14.11 6.07 6.08
C ASN A 8 14.29 5.00 5.00
N SER A 9 13.52 3.93 5.12
CA SER A 9 13.43 2.90 4.08
C SER A 9 11.98 2.63 3.70
N ILE A 10 11.78 2.32 2.41
CA ILE A 10 10.52 1.91 1.82
C ILE A 10 10.76 0.62 1.07
N SER A 11 9.98 -0.40 1.40
CA SER A 11 10.01 -1.71 0.74
C SER A 11 8.75 -1.87 -0.10
N VAL A 12 8.93 -2.30 -1.35
CA VAL A 12 7.85 -2.62 -2.28
C VAL A 12 7.90 -4.10 -2.61
N PHE A 13 6.81 -4.80 -2.30
CA PHE A 13 6.57 -6.19 -2.65
C PHE A 13 5.54 -6.24 -3.78
N ILE A 14 5.79 -7.09 -4.77
CA ILE A 14 4.94 -7.27 -5.94
C ILE A 14 4.67 -8.76 -6.06
N GLU A 15 3.40 -9.13 -6.10
CA GLU A 15 2.93 -10.52 -6.16
C GLU A 15 1.82 -10.62 -7.21
N ASP A 16 1.72 -11.75 -7.91
CA ASP A 16 0.59 -12.01 -8.81
C ASP A 16 -0.73 -11.96 -8.03
N TRP A 17 -1.72 -11.28 -8.60
CA TRP A 17 -3.03 -11.16 -7.97
C TRP A 17 -3.98 -12.26 -8.45
N ASN A 18 -4.46 -13.07 -7.50
CA ASN A 18 -5.57 -13.99 -7.72
C ASN A 18 -6.85 -13.37 -7.11
N GLU A 19 -7.94 -13.33 -7.89
CA GLU A 19 -9.23 -12.67 -7.55
C GLU A 19 -9.90 -13.15 -6.24
N ALA A 20 -9.38 -14.19 -5.59
CA ALA A 20 -9.92 -14.72 -4.34
C ALA A 20 -9.74 -13.79 -3.12
N GLU A 21 -8.86 -12.78 -3.18
CA GLU A 21 -8.65 -11.84 -2.08
C GLU A 21 -9.60 -10.63 -2.20
N ASN A 22 -10.72 -10.60 -1.48
CA ASN A 22 -11.55 -9.38 -1.43
C ASN A 22 -10.89 -8.30 -0.55
N LEU A 23 -10.66 -7.10 -1.09
CA LEU A 23 -10.23 -5.94 -0.29
C LEU A 23 -11.41 -5.47 0.58
N SER A 24 -11.38 -5.81 1.87
CA SER A 24 -12.42 -5.45 2.84
C SER A 24 -12.73 -3.96 2.84
N ALA A 25 -14.01 -3.60 2.79
CA ALA A 25 -14.46 -2.21 2.82
C ALA A 25 -14.37 -1.61 4.24
N GLY A 26 -14.00 -0.34 4.32
CA GLY A 26 -14.10 0.47 5.53
C GLY A 26 -12.86 0.46 6.43
N LYS A 27 -13.00 1.11 7.58
CA LYS A 27 -11.97 1.18 8.63
C LYS A 27 -12.21 0.08 9.66
N MET A 28 -11.22 -0.76 9.87
CA MET A 28 -11.30 -1.92 10.76
C MET A 28 -10.06 -1.98 11.64
N PHE A 29 -10.19 -2.60 12.82
CA PHE A 29 -9.04 -2.97 13.65
C PHE A 29 -8.90 -4.48 13.60
N SER A 30 -7.72 -4.96 13.20
CA SER A 30 -7.40 -6.39 13.26
C SER A 30 -7.32 -6.86 14.73
N ARG A 31 -7.43 -8.17 14.96
CA ARG A 31 -7.21 -8.80 16.28
C ARG A 31 -5.82 -8.49 16.88
N SER A 32 -4.86 -8.13 16.02
CA SER A 32 -3.50 -7.72 16.43
C SER A 32 -3.37 -6.23 16.81
N GLY A 33 -4.48 -5.48 16.80
CA GLY A 33 -4.51 -4.04 17.05
C GLY A 33 -4.12 -3.19 15.84
N ALA A 34 -3.77 -3.79 14.70
CA ALA A 34 -3.45 -3.04 13.49
C ALA A 34 -4.71 -2.37 12.91
N MET A 35 -4.63 -1.08 12.61
CA MET A 35 -5.69 -0.34 11.92
C MET A 35 -5.60 -0.63 10.42
N LEU A 36 -6.71 -1.00 9.80
CA LEU A 36 -6.91 -1.23 8.37
C LEU A 36 -7.92 -0.21 7.87
N GLU A 37 -7.68 0.39 6.72
CA GLU A 37 -8.57 1.39 6.15
C GLU A 37 -8.53 1.34 4.63
N ARG A 38 -9.69 1.23 3.98
CA ARG A 38 -9.78 1.43 2.53
C ARG A 38 -9.63 2.91 2.19
N ILE A 39 -8.72 3.20 1.28
CA ILE A 39 -8.43 4.53 0.74
C ILE A 39 -8.85 4.53 -0.72
N ASN A 40 -9.66 5.50 -1.10
CA ASN A 40 -9.93 5.83 -2.49
C ASN A 40 -9.50 7.29 -2.73
N PHE A 41 -8.38 7.48 -3.41
CA PHE A 41 -7.78 8.81 -3.59
C PHE A 41 -7.10 8.92 -4.95
N LYS A 42 -7.46 9.93 -5.75
CA LYS A 42 -6.89 10.21 -7.08
C LYS A 42 -6.76 8.96 -7.98
N GLY A 43 -7.74 8.05 -7.94
CA GLY A 43 -7.73 6.80 -8.72
C GLY A 43 -6.92 5.65 -8.12
N LEU A 44 -6.32 5.83 -6.94
CA LEU A 44 -5.78 4.74 -6.13
C LEU A 44 -6.89 4.19 -5.23
N ASP A 45 -7.27 2.94 -5.47
CA ASP A 45 -8.08 2.14 -4.55
C ASP A 45 -7.15 1.17 -3.81
N ALA A 46 -6.99 1.38 -2.50
CA ALA A 46 -5.96 0.74 -1.71
C ALA A 46 -6.43 0.43 -0.29
N ILE A 47 -5.71 -0.45 0.39
CA ILE A 47 -5.82 -0.66 1.83
C ILE A 47 -4.58 -0.06 2.49
N PHE A 48 -4.80 0.90 3.38
CA PHE A 48 -3.80 1.38 4.30
C PHE A 48 -3.84 0.56 5.58
N CYS A 49 -2.66 0.23 6.10
CA CYS A 49 -2.55 -0.36 7.43
C CYS A 49 -1.48 0.34 8.26
N LYS A 50 -1.76 0.54 9.55
CA LYS A 50 -0.81 1.01 10.56
C LYS A 50 -0.69 -0.02 11.68
N ARG A 51 0.55 -0.45 11.97
CA ARG A 51 0.90 -1.30 13.10
C ARG A 51 2.17 -0.78 13.78
N GLY A 52 2.01 -0.13 14.94
CA GLY A 52 3.11 0.57 15.61
C GLY A 52 3.60 1.78 14.80
N SER A 53 4.92 1.88 14.60
CA SER A 53 5.56 2.90 13.74
C SER A 53 5.45 2.56 12.24
N LYS A 54 5.24 1.29 11.89
CA LYS A 54 5.18 0.84 10.51
C LYS A 54 3.82 1.13 9.89
N ARG A 55 3.87 1.59 8.66
CA ARG A 55 2.71 1.83 7.82
C ARG A 55 2.88 1.07 6.51
N LEU A 56 1.77 0.64 5.93
CA LEU A 56 1.77 0.06 4.60
C LEU A 56 0.56 0.54 3.80
N VAL A 57 0.71 0.54 2.49
CA VAL A 57 -0.36 0.73 1.52
C VAL A 57 -0.32 -0.46 0.57
N ARG A 58 -1.46 -1.11 0.38
CA ARG A 58 -1.63 -2.22 -0.55
C ARG A 58 -2.64 -1.87 -1.60
N PHE A 59 -2.33 -2.11 -2.87
CA PHE A 59 -3.24 -1.87 -3.98
C PHE A 59 -3.03 -2.90 -5.08
N ILE A 60 -3.98 -2.98 -6.00
CA ILE A 60 -3.92 -3.85 -7.17
C ILE A 60 -3.78 -2.96 -8.41
N SER A 61 -2.89 -3.35 -9.33
CA SER A 61 -2.70 -2.69 -10.61
C SER A 61 -2.21 -3.72 -11.64
N GLU A 62 -2.78 -3.73 -12.84
CA GLU A 62 -2.36 -4.60 -13.95
C GLU A 62 -2.18 -6.08 -13.57
N GLY A 63 -3.13 -6.66 -12.83
CA GLY A 63 -3.07 -8.07 -12.39
C GLY A 63 -2.05 -8.39 -11.29
N HIS A 64 -1.43 -7.37 -10.68
CA HIS A 64 -0.46 -7.54 -9.60
C HIS A 64 -0.91 -6.83 -8.32
N LYS A 65 -0.60 -7.45 -7.19
CA LYS A 65 -0.74 -6.87 -5.85
C LYS A 65 0.57 -6.20 -5.46
N TYR A 66 0.49 -4.91 -5.18
CA TYR A 66 1.58 -4.10 -4.67
C TYR A 66 1.38 -3.90 -3.18
N THR A 67 2.42 -4.19 -2.38
CA THR A 67 2.45 -3.83 -0.96
C THR A 67 3.66 -2.92 -0.71
N VAL A 68 3.38 -1.66 -0.39
CA VAL A 68 4.38 -0.63 -0.06
C VAL A 68 4.44 -0.49 1.46
N VAL A 69 5.59 -0.73 2.07
CA VAL A 69 5.79 -0.71 3.52
C VAL A 69 6.90 0.28 3.88
N GLY A 70 6.71 1.09 4.91
CA GLY A 70 7.75 2.00 5.39
C GLY A 70 7.38 2.78 6.64
N GLU A 71 8.29 3.66 7.04
CA GLU A 71 8.12 4.56 8.19
C GLU A 71 7.68 5.97 7.80
N ALA A 72 7.56 6.23 6.49
CA ALA A 72 7.01 7.47 5.92
C ALA A 72 5.60 7.76 6.44
N SER A 73 5.18 9.02 6.32
CA SER A 73 3.82 9.45 6.67
C SER A 73 2.76 8.70 5.85
N ARG A 74 1.51 8.76 6.31
CA ARG A 74 0.38 8.16 5.58
C ARG A 74 0.31 8.76 4.17
N GLU A 75 0.35 10.08 4.08
CA GLU A 75 0.26 10.86 2.85
C GLU A 75 1.44 10.53 1.92
N GLY A 76 2.65 10.41 2.48
CA GLY A 76 3.84 10.03 1.71
C GLY A 76 3.73 8.64 1.11
N LEU A 77 3.26 7.65 1.86
CA LEU A 77 3.07 6.29 1.32
C LEU A 77 1.96 6.22 0.26
N ILE A 78 0.90 7.03 0.40
CA ILE A 78 -0.17 7.11 -0.59
C ILE A 78 0.35 7.71 -1.89
N GLU A 79 1.09 8.83 -1.83
CA GLU A 79 1.64 9.47 -3.03
C GLU A 79 2.68 8.58 -3.73
N ILE A 80 3.51 7.84 -2.98
CA ILE A 80 4.43 6.85 -3.56
C ILE A 80 3.66 5.71 -4.23
N SER A 81 2.58 5.23 -3.61
CA SER A 81 1.74 4.17 -4.18
C SER A 81 1.04 4.64 -5.47
N LEU A 82 0.62 5.90 -5.52
CA LEU A 82 0.09 6.54 -6.72
C LEU A 82 1.12 6.59 -7.85
N ASP A 83 2.37 6.98 -7.55
CA ASP A 83 3.45 7.04 -8.55
C ASP A 83 3.76 5.65 -9.12
N ILE A 84 3.85 4.63 -8.25
CA ILE A 84 4.05 3.24 -8.67
C ILE A 84 2.90 2.78 -9.56
N LYS A 85 1.64 3.06 -9.17
CA LYS A 85 0.47 2.71 -9.97
C LYS A 85 0.53 3.34 -11.36
N ARG A 86 0.80 4.64 -11.46
CA ARG A 86 0.90 5.34 -12.76
C ARG A 86 1.97 4.72 -13.65
N LYS A 87 3.17 4.51 -13.11
CA LYS A 87 4.28 3.88 -13.85
C LYS A 87 3.97 2.46 -14.30
N SER A 88 3.15 1.71 -13.56
CA SER A 88 2.74 0.36 -13.97
C SER A 88 1.84 0.35 -15.20
N MET A 89 1.11 1.44 -15.47
CA MET A 89 0.16 1.56 -16.58
C MET A 89 0.77 2.16 -17.85
N GLU A 90 2.00 2.68 -17.78
CA GLU A 90 2.72 3.26 -18.93
C GLU A 90 3.49 2.21 -19.76
N ARG A 91 3.41 0.94 -19.39
CA ARG A 91 4.09 -0.19 -20.03
C ARG A 91 3.14 -0.98 -20.91
#